data_AF-A0A2V7YHT0-F1
#
_entry.id   AF-A0A2V7YHT0-F1
#
_cell.length_a   1.000
_cell.length_b   1.000
_cell.length_c   1.000
_cell.angle_alpha   90.00
_cell.angle_beta   90.00
_cell.angle_gamma   90.00
#
_symmetry.space_group_name_H-M   'P 1'
#
loop_
_entity.id
_entity.type
_entity.pdbx_description
1 polymer ?
#
loop_
_entity_poly.entity_id
_entity_poly.type
_entity_poly.pdbx_seq_one_letter_code
_entity_poly.pdbx_strand_id
1 'polypeptide(L)'
;GNNSRLMVPTQNTDRVGLRRLYQQKEIKSLFSLLEQRVPKAHTDWKGRYRENLEKMKTGRLEDVAEVLKNLNEVSKKKSLSFREKKMYDRAKYLLVSEVAIVKGIPEAEAEKLIAKSLEKSLAGVGH
;
A
#
# COMPACT_ATOMS: atom_id res chain seq x y z
N GLY A 1 27.36 -19.79 30.30
CA GLY A 1 26.42 -18.82 29.69
C GLY A 1 27.19 -17.61 29.24
N ASN A 2 26.87 -17.06 28.06
CA ASN A 2 27.26 -15.70 27.69
C ASN A 2 26.22 -15.11 26.74
N ASN A 3 25.46 -14.18 27.31
CA ASN A 3 24.42 -13.36 26.69
C ASN A 3 25.06 -12.35 25.72
N SER A 4 25.14 -12.70 24.45
CA SER A 4 25.67 -11.81 23.41
C SER A 4 24.56 -10.90 22.90
N ARG A 5 24.44 -9.72 23.51
CA ARG A 5 23.61 -8.61 23.06
C ARG A 5 24.20 -8.07 21.76
N LEU A 6 23.69 -8.56 20.63
CA LEU A 6 24.02 -8.05 19.30
C LEU A 6 23.49 -6.61 19.17
N MET A 7 24.36 -5.63 19.46
CA MET A 7 24.19 -4.27 18.97
C MET A 7 24.62 -4.27 17.51
N VAL A 8 23.63 -4.19 16.61
CA VAL A 8 23.87 -3.97 15.18
C VAL A 8 24.16 -2.49 14.95
N PRO A 9 25.34 -2.11 14.43
CA PRO A 9 25.64 -0.74 14.09
C PRO A 9 24.78 -0.28 12.90
N THR A 10 23.93 0.71 13.14
CA THR A 10 22.96 1.29 12.19
C THR A 10 23.61 2.23 11.17
N GLN A 11 24.73 1.84 10.55
CA GLN A 11 25.45 2.64 9.56
C GLN A 11 25.76 1.81 8.32
N ASN A 12 24.72 1.53 7.51
CA ASN A 12 24.75 1.27 6.05
C ASN A 12 23.45 0.60 5.57
N THR A 13 22.32 1.28 5.71
CA THR A 13 21.01 0.81 5.20
C THR A 13 20.50 1.62 4.00
N ASP A 14 21.41 2.16 3.17
CA ASP A 14 21.07 2.90 1.95
C ASP A 14 21.02 2.03 0.68
N ARG A 15 20.62 0.75 0.79
CA ARG A 15 20.51 -0.15 -0.38
C ARG A 15 19.24 -1.00 -0.45
N VAL A 16 18.20 -0.65 0.30
CA VAL A 16 16.89 -1.29 0.14
C VAL A 16 15.82 -0.23 0.39
N GLY A 17 15.44 0.51 -0.66
CA GLY A 17 14.45 1.61 -0.61
C GLY A 17 13.04 1.23 -0.12
N LEU A 18 12.83 -0.02 0.32
CA LEU A 18 11.60 -0.52 0.96
C LEU A 18 11.83 -1.06 2.39
N ARG A 19 13.07 -1.30 2.84
CA ARG A 19 13.38 -1.73 4.23
C ARG A 19 13.69 -0.58 5.19
N ARG A 20 13.18 0.64 4.94
CA ARG A 20 13.00 1.56 6.06
C ARG A 20 11.86 0.96 6.87
N LEU A 21 12.21 0.21 7.91
CA LEU A 21 11.33 -0.39 8.91
C LEU A 21 10.06 0.45 9.07
N TYR A 22 9.01 0.12 8.32
CA TYR A 22 7.75 0.83 8.42
C TYR A 22 7.25 0.55 9.84
N GLN A 23 7.15 1.58 10.66
CA GLN A 23 6.77 1.41 12.05
C GLN A 23 5.25 1.24 12.13
N GLN A 24 4.73 0.77 13.26
CA GLN A 24 3.28 0.64 13.49
C GLN A 24 2.52 1.95 13.20
N LYS A 25 3.18 3.11 13.35
CA LYS A 25 2.64 4.44 12.99
C LYS A 25 2.30 4.54 11.50
N GLU A 26 3.17 4.04 10.63
CA GLU A 26 2.99 4.08 9.18
C GLU A 26 1.83 3.19 8.75
N ILE A 27 1.66 2.03 9.38
CA ILE A 27 0.51 1.15 9.15
C ILE A 27 -0.80 1.81 9.61
N LYS A 28 -0.80 2.54 10.74
CA LYS A 28 -1.97 3.33 11.15
C LYS A 28 -2.30 4.41 10.12
N SER A 29 -1.32 5.18 9.64
CA SER A 29 -1.54 6.16 8.57
C SER A 29 -2.05 5.49 7.30
N LEU A 30 -1.47 4.35 6.91
CA LEU A 30 -1.90 3.55 5.77
C LEU A 30 -3.38 3.17 5.89
N PHE A 31 -3.80 2.59 7.00
CA PHE A 31 -5.21 2.22 7.19
C PHE A 31 -6.13 3.44 7.16
N SER A 32 -5.72 4.55 7.79
CA SER A 32 -6.47 5.82 7.72
C SER A 32 -6.58 6.34 6.29
N LEU A 33 -5.51 6.25 5.49
CA LEU A 33 -5.53 6.62 4.07
C LEU A 33 -6.39 5.66 3.26
N LEU A 34 -6.32 4.35 3.51
CA LEU A 34 -7.13 3.33 2.85
C LEU A 34 -8.63 3.52 3.13
N GLU A 35 -9.00 3.93 4.35
CA GLU A 35 -10.39 4.19 4.76
C GLU A 35 -10.89 5.58 4.32
N GLN A 36 -10.02 6.58 4.17
CA GLN A 36 -10.40 7.90 3.65
C GLN A 36 -10.95 7.81 2.22
N ARG A 37 -11.86 8.71 1.82
CA ARG A 37 -12.31 8.74 0.42
C ARG A 37 -11.15 9.11 -0.50
N VAL A 38 -11.04 8.39 -1.61
CA VAL A 38 -10.16 8.80 -2.71
C VAL A 38 -10.67 10.15 -3.24
N PRO A 39 -9.85 11.22 -3.28
CA PRO A 39 -10.25 12.45 -3.94
C PRO A 39 -10.63 12.13 -5.38
N LYS A 40 -11.69 12.77 -5.91
CA LYS A 40 -12.25 12.49 -7.25
C LYS A 40 -11.10 12.27 -8.24
N ALA A 41 -10.96 11.03 -8.71
CA ALA A 41 -9.91 10.67 -9.64
C ALA A 41 -9.94 11.61 -10.85
N HIS A 42 -8.77 12.07 -11.29
CA HIS A 42 -8.63 12.88 -12.50
C HIS A 42 -9.40 12.24 -13.66
N THR A 43 -10.13 13.07 -14.40
CA THR A 43 -10.95 12.68 -15.56
C THR A 43 -10.12 11.96 -16.65
N ASP A 44 -8.80 12.17 -16.67
CA ASP A 44 -7.86 11.59 -17.63
C ASP A 44 -7.11 10.35 -17.09
N TRP A 45 -7.44 9.19 -17.64
CA TRP A 45 -6.79 7.90 -17.31
C TRP A 45 -5.28 7.90 -17.56
N LYS A 46 -4.80 8.66 -18.55
CA LYS A 46 -3.39 8.73 -18.95
C LYS A 46 -2.55 9.52 -17.93
N GLY A 47 -3.09 10.64 -17.44
CA GLY A 47 -2.51 11.41 -16.35
C GLY A 47 -2.46 10.60 -15.06
N ARG A 48 -3.58 9.95 -14.72
CA ARG A 48 -3.66 9.09 -13.53
C ARG A 48 -2.71 7.90 -13.54
N TYR A 49 -2.56 7.21 -14.68
CA TYR A 49 -1.60 6.12 -14.80
C TYR A 49 -0.17 6.61 -14.59
N ARG A 50 0.18 7.77 -15.16
CA ARG A 50 1.52 8.35 -15.01
C ARG A 50 1.80 8.75 -13.57
N GLU A 51 0.84 9.39 -12.90
CA GLU A 51 0.95 9.73 -11.49
C GLU A 51 1.08 8.47 -10.62
N ASN A 52 0.24 7.46 -10.85
CA ASN A 52 0.34 6.18 -10.13
C ASN A 52 1.70 5.50 -10.34
N LEU A 53 2.27 5.60 -11.54
CA LEU A 53 3.58 5.07 -11.84
C LEU A 53 4.68 5.82 -11.07
N GLU A 54 4.61 7.15 -11.01
CA GLU A 54 5.55 7.97 -10.23
C GLU A 54 5.45 7.63 -8.74
N LYS A 55 4.23 7.50 -8.21
CA LYS A 55 3.93 7.04 -6.84
C LYS A 55 4.56 5.69 -6.53
N MET A 56 4.40 4.71 -7.44
CA MET A 56 5.06 3.41 -7.30
C MET A 56 6.60 3.49 -7.32
N LYS A 57 7.20 4.49 -7.98
CA LYS A 57 8.66 4.71 -7.97
C LYS A 57 9.14 5.34 -6.67
N THR A 58 8.31 6.13 -5.98
CA THR A 58 8.70 6.74 -4.69
C THR A 58 9.01 5.69 -3.62
N GLY A 59 8.38 4.51 -3.74
CA GLY A 59 8.53 3.41 -2.78
C GLY A 59 7.86 3.67 -1.42
N ARG A 60 7.09 4.75 -1.27
CA ARG A 60 6.38 5.07 -0.03
C ARG A 60 5.10 4.24 0.09
N LEU A 61 4.86 3.70 1.28
CA LEU A 61 3.67 2.87 1.55
C LEU A 61 2.36 3.62 1.28
N GLU A 62 2.29 4.89 1.67
CA GLU A 62 1.14 5.78 1.46
C GLU A 62 0.83 5.97 -0.03
N ASP A 63 1.87 6.21 -0.85
CA ASP A 63 1.76 6.36 -2.30
C ASP A 63 1.30 5.05 -2.95
N VAL A 64 1.88 3.90 -2.56
CA VAL A 64 1.47 2.57 -3.05
C VAL A 64 0.02 2.27 -2.68
N ALA A 65 -0.42 2.68 -1.49
CA ALA A 65 -1.79 2.54 -1.03
C ALA A 65 -2.76 3.34 -1.89
N GLU A 66 -2.41 4.57 -2.20
CA GLU A 66 -3.24 5.41 -3.05
C GLU A 66 -3.36 4.85 -4.47
N VAL A 67 -2.26 4.31 -5.01
CA VAL A 67 -2.27 3.59 -6.29
C VAL A 67 -3.20 2.38 -6.23
N LEU A 68 -3.11 1.56 -5.18
CA LEU A 68 -3.96 0.39 -5.00
C LEU A 68 -5.45 0.79 -4.93
N LYS A 69 -5.79 1.81 -4.14
CA LYS A 69 -7.16 2.35 -4.05
C LYS A 69 -7.66 2.85 -5.38
N ASN A 70 -6.84 3.65 -6.07
CA ASN A 70 -7.18 4.18 -7.37
C ASN A 70 -7.52 3.03 -8.31
N LEU A 71 -6.62 2.06 -8.45
CA LEU A 71 -6.79 0.93 -9.34
C LEU A 71 -7.97 0.03 -8.93
N ASN A 72 -8.23 -0.14 -7.62
CA ASN A 72 -9.41 -0.84 -7.12
C ASN A 72 -10.71 -0.16 -7.59
N GLU A 73 -10.80 1.16 -7.42
CA GLU A 73 -11.93 1.97 -7.88
C GLU A 73 -12.17 1.85 -9.39
N VAL A 74 -11.08 1.91 -10.16
CA VAL A 74 -11.17 1.73 -11.60
C VAL A 74 -11.61 0.32 -11.93
N SER A 75 -11.08 -0.70 -11.26
CA SER A 75 -11.46 -2.09 -11.44
C SER A 75 -12.94 -2.36 -11.14
N LYS A 76 -13.57 -1.57 -10.25
CA LYS A 76 -15.00 -1.64 -9.94
C LYS A 76 -15.86 -0.94 -11.00
N LYS A 77 -15.34 0.12 -11.63
CA LYS A 77 -16.04 0.89 -12.68
C LYS A 77 -15.84 0.32 -14.09
N LYS A 78 -14.67 -0.23 -14.38
CA LYS A 78 -14.26 -0.79 -15.68
C LYS A 78 -13.18 -1.85 -15.51
N SER A 79 -12.96 -2.67 -16.54
CA SER A 79 -11.85 -3.62 -16.52
C SER A 79 -10.48 -2.91 -16.56
N LEU A 80 -9.56 -3.33 -15.69
CA LEU A 80 -8.16 -2.87 -15.72
C LEU A 80 -7.44 -3.42 -16.96
N SER A 81 -6.58 -2.60 -17.56
CA SER A 81 -5.66 -3.06 -18.60
C SER A 81 -4.61 -4.02 -18.02
N PHE A 82 -3.96 -4.85 -18.84
CA PHE A 82 -2.91 -5.78 -18.40
C PHE A 82 -1.81 -5.10 -17.55
N ARG A 83 -1.37 -3.90 -17.96
CA ARG A 83 -0.38 -3.09 -17.24
C ARG A 83 -0.89 -2.60 -15.88
N GLU A 84 -2.14 -2.15 -15.83
CA GLU A 84 -2.79 -1.68 -14.61
C GLU A 84 -3.03 -2.83 -13.64
N LYS A 85 -3.47 -3.99 -14.13
CA LYS A 85 -3.64 -5.20 -13.32
C LYS A 85 -2.32 -5.65 -12.71
N LYS A 86 -1.23 -5.63 -13.48
CA LYS A 86 0.12 -5.94 -12.96
C LYS A 86 0.59 -4.93 -11.90
N MET A 87 0.26 -3.65 -12.07
CA MET A 87 0.55 -2.61 -11.09
C MET A 87 -0.28 -2.79 -9.80
N TYR A 88 -1.57 -3.13 -9.95
CA TYR A 88 -2.48 -3.41 -8.84
C TYR A 88 -1.97 -4.58 -8.00
N ASP A 89 -1.63 -5.69 -8.66
CA ASP A 89 -1.13 -6.89 -8.00
C ASP A 89 0.17 -6.61 -7.23
N ARG A 90 1.08 -5.86 -7.85
CA ARG A 90 2.34 -5.46 -7.21
C ARG A 90 2.12 -4.51 -6.03
N ALA A 91 1.23 -3.54 -6.16
CA ALA A 91 0.88 -2.64 -5.06
C ALA A 91 0.25 -3.40 -3.90
N LYS A 92 -0.68 -4.32 -4.20
CA LYS A 92 -1.32 -5.19 -3.22
C LYS A 92 -0.29 -6.02 -2.46
N TYR A 93 0.58 -6.71 -3.19
CA TYR A 93 1.63 -7.55 -2.61
C TYR A 93 2.54 -6.75 -1.66
N LEU A 94 2.98 -5.55 -2.08
CA LEU A 94 3.82 -4.68 -1.24
C LEU A 94 3.09 -4.31 0.06
N LEU A 95 1.85 -3.83 -0.01
CA LEU A 95 1.11 -3.46 1.19
C LEU A 95 0.84 -4.66 2.10
N VAL A 96 0.47 -5.81 1.53
CA VAL A 96 0.19 -7.04 2.28
C VAL A 96 1.43 -7.49 3.03
N SER A 97 2.58 -7.55 2.34
CA SER A 97 3.84 -7.98 2.94
C SER A 97 4.26 -7.05 4.07
N GLU A 98 4.16 -5.72 3.87
CA GLU A 98 4.51 -4.74 4.89
C GLU A 98 3.56 -4.80 6.10
N VAL A 99 2.24 -4.87 5.87
CA VAL A 99 1.25 -5.00 6.96
C VAL A 99 1.46 -6.29 7.73
N ALA A 100 1.71 -7.41 7.04
CA ALA A 100 1.97 -8.71 7.65
C ALA A 100 3.20 -8.67 8.57
N ILE A 101 4.31 -8.12 8.08
CA ILE A 101 5.57 -7.99 8.83
C ILE A 101 5.38 -7.08 10.05
N VAL A 102 4.77 -5.90 9.88
CA VAL A 102 4.66 -4.91 10.96
C VAL A 102 3.65 -5.30 12.03
N LYS A 103 2.54 -5.96 11.65
CA LYS A 103 1.55 -6.47 12.62
C LYS A 103 1.90 -7.85 13.16
N GLY A 104 2.87 -8.57 12.56
CA GLY A 104 3.18 -9.95 12.92
C GLY A 104 2.04 -10.92 12.62
N ILE A 105 1.30 -10.70 11.54
CA ILE A 105 0.16 -11.54 11.10
C ILE A 105 0.48 -12.19 9.75
N PRO A 106 -0.16 -13.32 9.40
CA PRO A 106 0.05 -13.92 8.08
C PRO A 106 -0.44 -13.02 6.95
N GLU A 107 0.19 -13.12 5.77
CA GLU A 107 -0.15 -12.34 4.57
C GLU A 107 -1.63 -12.48 4.20
N ALA A 108 -2.22 -13.65 4.37
CA ALA A 108 -3.65 -13.88 4.15
C ALA A 108 -4.55 -13.03 5.06
N GLU A 109 -4.16 -12.78 6.31
CA GLU A 109 -4.90 -11.90 7.24
C GLU A 109 -4.67 -10.44 6.88
N ALA A 110 -3.43 -10.05 6.59
CA ALA A 110 -3.09 -8.70 6.16
C ALA A 110 -3.86 -8.31 4.88
N GLU A 111 -3.96 -9.23 3.93
CA GLU A 111 -4.75 -9.07 2.71
C GLU A 111 -6.22 -8.80 3.01
N LYS A 112 -6.84 -9.59 3.90
CA LYS A 112 -8.24 -9.36 4.30
C LYS A 112 -8.43 -7.98 4.94
N LEU A 113 -7.48 -7.54 5.78
CA LEU A 113 -7.55 -6.22 6.41
C LEU A 113 -7.48 -5.10 5.38
N ILE A 114 -6.56 -5.20 4.41
CA ILE A 114 -6.42 -4.22 3.34
C ILE A 114 -7.68 -4.22 2.46
N ALA A 115 -8.16 -5.39 2.04
CA ALA A 115 -9.37 -5.54 1.24
C ALA A 115 -10.59 -4.90 1.93
N LYS A 116 -10.80 -5.21 3.22
CA LYS A 116 -11.88 -4.64 4.02
C LYS A 116 -11.78 -3.11 4.13
N SER A 117 -10.57 -2.58 4.26
CA SER A 117 -10.34 -1.13 4.35
C SER A 117 -10.63 -0.44 3.01
N LEU A 118 -10.24 -1.08 1.90
CA LEU A 118 -10.58 -0.63 0.55
C LEU A 118 -12.09 -0.60 0.36
N GLU A 119 -12.81 -1.65 0.76
CA GLU A 119 -14.28 -1.70 0.66
C GLU A 119 -14.96 -0.60 1.47
N LYS A 120 -14.47 -0.29 2.68
CA LYS A 120 -14.98 0.83 3.48
C LYS A 120 -14.85 2.18 2.78
N SER A 121 -13.72 2.43 2.11
CA SER A 121 -13.54 3.67 1.33
C SER A 121 -14.53 3.78 0.16
N LEU A 122 -15.10 2.67 -0.31
CA LEU A 122 -16.13 2.65 -1.34
C LEU A 122 -17.54 2.77 -0.75
N ALA A 123 -17.78 2.15 0.40
CA ALA A 123 -19.07 2.08 1.08
C ALA A 123 -19.52 3.40 1.73
N GLY A 124 -18.67 4.44 1.75
CA GLY A 124 -19.04 5.79 2.23
C GLY A 124 -20.08 6.54 1.39
N VAL A 125 -20.84 5.85 0.54
CA VAL A 125 -22.06 6.33 -0.13
C VAL A 125 -23.25 5.70 0.61
N GLY A 126 -23.81 6.44 1.57
CA GLY A 126 -25.08 6.08 2.19
C GLY A 126 -25.03 6.02 3.72
N HIS A 127 -25.05 7.19 4.36
CA HIS A 127 -26.19 7.52 5.22
C HIS A 127 -26.43 9.02 5.14
#